data_AF-A0A9X4PGF9-F1
#
_entry.id   AF-A0A9X4PGF9-F1
#
_cell.length_a   1.000
_cell.length_b   1.000
_cell.length_c   1.000
_cell.angle_alpha   90.00
_cell.angle_beta   90.00
_cell.angle_gamma   90.00
#
_symmetry.space_group_name_H-M   'P 1'
#
loop_
_entity.id
_entity.type
_entity.pdbx_description
1 polymer ?
#
loop_
_entity_poly.entity_id
_entity_poly.type
_entity_poly.pdbx_seq_one_letter_code
_entity_poly.pdbx_strand_id
1 'polypeptide(L)'
;MTKPIFFIADLHLNPAQPHLTALFTQFMQQQAPKAQAVYILGDLFDFWIGDDEQSDLIEQVKNQIKQLTAQGVPCYFIHGNRDFLLGEQFAQQCQLQLLPEYYIIDLYGKRTLLCHGDTLCIDDVAYQKFRQRVQQKWLQRLFLCLPLSIRLKIAHKIRQKSQQDKQYKNSQIMDVNPEYVLKILQQFKVEQIIHGHTHRQNIHQIPPHFCRIVLGDWGETASILMADEKGLRFLAN
;
A
#
# COMPACT_ATOMS: atom_id res chain seq x y z
N MET A 1 -28.26 6.19 -1.14
CA MET A 1 -26.95 6.57 -0.58
C MET A 1 -25.89 5.90 -1.43
N THR A 2 -24.92 6.66 -1.94
CA THR A 2 -23.78 6.07 -2.66
C THR A 2 -23.00 5.14 -1.73
N LYS A 3 -22.54 4.01 -2.26
CA LYS A 3 -21.67 3.11 -1.51
C LYS A 3 -20.34 3.81 -1.18
N PRO A 4 -19.72 3.53 -0.03
CA PRO A 4 -18.42 4.11 0.34
C PRO A 4 -17.29 3.55 -0.53
N ILE A 5 -16.15 4.23 -0.54
CA ILE A 5 -14.86 3.72 -1.04
C ILE A 5 -13.94 3.49 0.16
N PHE A 6 -13.26 2.35 0.19
CA PHE A 6 -12.28 2.05 1.25
C PHE A 6 -10.84 2.12 0.74
N PHE A 7 -9.95 2.60 1.61
CA PHE A 7 -8.51 2.64 1.40
C PHE A 7 -7.80 1.96 2.58
N ILE A 8 -6.88 1.05 2.25
CA ILE A 8 -6.04 0.32 3.20
C ILE A 8 -4.60 0.28 2.67
N ALA A 9 -3.61 0.16 3.54
CA ALA A 9 -2.20 0.02 3.19
C ALA A 9 -1.43 -0.55 4.38
N ASP A 10 -0.17 -0.96 4.17
CA ASP A 10 0.74 -1.33 5.25
C ASP A 10 0.19 -2.45 6.15
N LEU A 11 -0.39 -3.47 5.53
CA LEU A 11 -0.92 -4.64 6.24
C LEU A 11 0.22 -5.57 6.67
N HIS A 12 1.31 -5.63 5.90
CA HIS A 12 2.46 -6.50 6.15
C HIS A 12 2.08 -7.96 6.44
N LEU A 13 1.10 -8.51 5.70
CA LEU A 13 0.59 -9.86 5.93
C LEU A 13 1.74 -10.88 5.87
N ASN A 14 1.84 -11.72 6.90
CA ASN A 14 2.88 -12.72 7.03
C ASN A 14 2.46 -13.90 7.93
N PRO A 15 3.03 -15.11 7.74
CA PRO A 15 2.66 -16.29 8.52
C PRO A 15 2.97 -16.18 10.03
N ALA A 16 3.92 -15.32 10.43
CA ALA A 16 4.29 -15.16 11.83
C ALA A 16 3.29 -14.29 12.62
N GLN A 17 2.42 -13.55 11.93
CA GLN A 17 1.39 -12.69 12.52
C GLN A 17 0.00 -13.01 11.92
N PRO A 18 -0.54 -14.21 12.20
CA PRO A 18 -1.80 -14.66 11.60
C PRO A 18 -3.01 -13.78 11.96
N HIS A 19 -2.94 -13.02 13.07
CA HIS A 19 -3.97 -12.07 13.46
C HIS A 19 -4.18 -10.97 12.40
N LEU A 20 -3.13 -10.53 11.70
CA LEU A 20 -3.26 -9.53 10.63
C LEU A 20 -4.07 -10.08 9.45
N THR A 21 -3.84 -11.35 9.08
CA THR A 21 -4.63 -12.05 8.07
C THR A 21 -6.08 -12.23 8.51
N ALA A 22 -6.32 -12.44 9.81
CA ALA A 22 -7.67 -12.51 10.37
C ALA A 22 -8.39 -11.17 10.28
N LEU A 23 -7.74 -10.06 10.64
CA LEU A 23 -8.28 -8.70 10.45
C LEU A 23 -8.61 -8.45 8.98
N PHE A 24 -7.72 -8.87 8.06
CA PHE A 24 -7.91 -8.64 6.63
C PHE A 24 -9.11 -9.43 6.12
N THR A 25 -9.20 -10.69 6.51
CA THR A 25 -10.34 -11.56 6.21
C THR A 25 -11.64 -10.96 6.75
N GLN A 26 -11.64 -10.47 7.99
CA GLN A 26 -12.81 -9.82 8.59
C GLN A 26 -13.25 -8.59 7.78
N PHE A 27 -12.33 -7.69 7.43
CA PHE A 27 -12.62 -6.53 6.60
C PHE A 27 -13.21 -6.92 5.24
N MET A 28 -12.57 -7.87 4.56
CA MET A 28 -12.97 -8.35 3.23
C MET A 28 -14.34 -9.03 3.21
N GLN A 29 -14.75 -9.64 4.33
CA GLN A 29 -16.05 -10.31 4.45
C GLN A 29 -17.16 -9.41 4.97
N GLN A 30 -16.84 -8.43 5.83
CA GLN A 30 -17.87 -7.66 6.55
C GLN A 30 -18.09 -6.24 5.99
N GLN A 31 -17.01 -5.52 5.65
CA GLN A 31 -17.08 -4.12 5.24
C GLN A 31 -16.90 -3.96 3.73
N ALA A 32 -15.86 -4.57 3.16
CA ALA A 32 -15.54 -4.44 1.75
C ALA A 32 -16.72 -4.74 0.78
N PRO A 33 -17.60 -5.74 1.02
CA PRO A 33 -18.73 -6.02 0.13
C PRO A 33 -19.76 -4.88 0.03
N LYS A 34 -19.76 -3.96 1.01
CA LYS A 34 -20.64 -2.79 1.03
C LYS A 34 -20.09 -1.63 0.20
N ALA A 35 -18.85 -1.72 -0.27
CA ALA A 35 -18.15 -0.64 -0.95
C ALA A 35 -18.50 -0.53 -2.44
N GLN A 36 -18.23 0.64 -3.00
CA GLN A 36 -18.12 0.87 -4.42
C GLN A 36 -16.77 0.37 -4.96
N ALA A 37 -15.70 0.50 -4.18
CA ALA A 37 -14.35 0.06 -4.53
C ALA A 37 -13.47 -0.07 -3.28
N VAL A 38 -12.42 -0.90 -3.38
CA VAL A 38 -11.35 -1.00 -2.38
C VAL A 38 -10.02 -0.67 -3.04
N TYR A 39 -9.25 0.23 -2.43
CA TYR A 39 -7.90 0.57 -2.86
C TYR A 39 -6.89 0.10 -1.80
N ILE A 40 -5.94 -0.72 -2.23
CA ILE A 40 -4.82 -1.21 -1.43
C ILE A 40 -3.57 -0.43 -1.84
N LEU A 41 -3.09 0.49 -1.01
CA LEU A 41 -2.00 1.43 -1.33
C LEU A 41 -0.63 0.91 -0.88
N GLY A 42 -0.32 -0.33 -1.27
CA GLY A 42 0.99 -0.95 -1.09
C GLY A 42 1.22 -1.58 0.28
N ASP A 43 2.31 -2.36 0.36
CA ASP A 43 2.73 -3.10 1.55
C ASP A 43 1.60 -4.01 2.10
N LEU A 44 0.89 -4.69 1.19
CA LEU A 44 -0.07 -5.74 1.50
C LEU A 44 0.63 -6.94 2.17
N PHE A 45 1.80 -7.33 1.65
CA PHE A 45 2.62 -8.40 2.20
C PHE A 45 3.89 -7.84 2.85
N ASP A 46 4.40 -8.50 3.89
CA ASP A 46 5.66 -8.10 4.56
C ASP A 46 6.87 -8.18 3.60
N PHE A 47 6.79 -9.04 2.58
CA PHE A 47 7.65 -9.04 1.41
C PHE A 47 6.97 -9.79 0.25
N TRP A 48 7.33 -9.45 -0.99
CA TRP A 48 6.96 -10.22 -2.18
C TRP A 48 8.20 -10.50 -3.02
N ILE A 49 8.46 -11.77 -3.34
CA ILE A 49 9.63 -12.16 -4.15
C ILE A 49 9.29 -12.65 -5.55
N GLY A 50 8.01 -12.67 -5.92
CA GLY A 50 7.52 -13.02 -7.25
C GLY A 50 6.22 -13.83 -7.20
N ASP A 51 5.44 -13.76 -8.27
CA ASP A 51 4.11 -14.38 -8.33
C ASP A 51 4.12 -15.92 -8.38
N ASP A 52 5.29 -16.51 -8.58
CA ASP A 52 5.52 -17.95 -8.50
C ASP A 52 5.69 -18.46 -7.06
N GLU A 53 5.72 -17.56 -6.07
CA GLU A 53 5.64 -17.93 -4.66
C GLU A 53 4.25 -18.49 -4.32
N GLN A 54 4.25 -19.63 -3.63
CA GLN A 54 3.02 -20.31 -3.20
C GLN A 54 3.06 -20.51 -1.69
N SER A 55 2.00 -20.10 -1.01
CA SER A 55 1.78 -20.37 0.41
C SER A 55 0.28 -20.29 0.72
N ASP A 56 -0.13 -20.95 1.81
CA ASP A 56 -1.52 -20.91 2.28
C ASP A 56 -1.99 -19.48 2.55
N LEU A 57 -1.10 -18.61 3.05
CA LEU A 57 -1.39 -17.19 3.25
C LEU A 57 -1.71 -16.48 1.93
N ILE A 58 -0.87 -16.67 0.92
CA ILE A 58 -1.05 -16.03 -0.39
C ILE A 58 -2.37 -16.49 -1.03
N GLU A 59 -2.66 -17.78 -0.97
CA GLU A 59 -3.92 -18.33 -1.49
C GLU A 59 -5.13 -17.82 -0.70
N GLN A 60 -5.04 -17.72 0.63
CA GLN A 60 -6.10 -17.12 1.45
C GLN A 60 -6.37 -15.67 1.03
N VAL A 61 -5.33 -14.85 0.85
CA VAL A 61 -5.45 -13.44 0.44
C VAL A 61 -6.06 -13.31 -0.96
N LYS A 62 -5.55 -14.09 -1.92
CA LYS A 62 -6.10 -14.15 -3.29
C LYS A 62 -7.59 -14.51 -3.26
N ASN A 63 -7.97 -15.49 -2.45
CA ASN A 63 -9.36 -15.92 -2.32
C ASN A 63 -10.25 -14.81 -1.74
N GLN A 64 -9.80 -14.07 -0.72
CA GLN A 64 -10.58 -12.93 -0.20
C GLN A 64 -10.78 -11.84 -1.27
N ILE A 65 -9.72 -11.47 -1.99
CA ILE A 65 -9.82 -10.46 -3.07
C ILE A 65 -10.73 -10.95 -4.19
N LYS A 66 -10.57 -12.21 -4.61
CA LYS A 66 -11.38 -12.83 -5.66
C LYS A 66 -12.86 -12.91 -5.29
N GLN A 67 -13.17 -13.26 -4.04
CA GLN A 67 -14.55 -13.30 -3.56
C GLN A 67 -15.19 -11.91 -3.57
N LEU A 68 -14.43 -10.87 -3.22
CA LEU A 68 -14.89 -9.49 -3.27
C LEU A 68 -15.14 -9.02 -4.72
N THR A 69 -14.19 -9.26 -5.62
CA THR A 69 -14.30 -8.86 -7.03
C THR A 69 -15.41 -9.63 -7.75
N ALA A 70 -15.63 -10.91 -7.42
CA ALA A 70 -16.76 -11.70 -7.92
C ALA A 70 -18.13 -11.16 -7.48
N GLN A 71 -18.22 -10.41 -6.37
CA GLN A 71 -19.43 -9.71 -5.94
C GLN A 71 -19.63 -8.36 -6.64
N GLY A 72 -18.75 -8.01 -7.59
CA GLY A 72 -18.82 -6.77 -8.36
C GLY A 72 -18.19 -5.56 -7.66
N VAL A 73 -17.43 -5.76 -6.59
CA VAL A 73 -16.67 -4.68 -5.93
C VAL A 73 -15.23 -4.68 -6.49
N PRO A 74 -14.85 -3.70 -7.33
CA PRO A 74 -13.49 -3.63 -7.86
C PRO A 74 -12.48 -3.39 -6.75
N CYS A 75 -11.34 -4.08 -6.88
CA CYS A 75 -10.20 -3.96 -6.00
C CYS A 75 -8.99 -3.47 -6.80
N TYR A 76 -8.29 -2.47 -6.27
CA TYR A 76 -7.17 -1.80 -6.91
C TYR A 76 -5.93 -1.89 -6.03
N PHE A 77 -4.75 -1.98 -6.64
CA PHE A 77 -3.49 -2.09 -5.92
C PHE A 77 -2.42 -1.17 -6.49
N ILE A 78 -1.81 -0.36 -5.63
CA ILE A 78 -0.56 0.35 -5.90
C ILE A 78 0.55 -0.41 -5.19
N HIS A 79 1.67 -0.63 -5.86
CA HIS A 79 2.85 -1.27 -5.26
C HIS A 79 3.40 -0.47 -4.08
N GLY A 80 3.75 -1.18 -3.01
CA GLY A 80 4.56 -0.64 -1.91
C GLY A 80 6.04 -0.98 -2.06
N ASN A 81 6.83 -0.60 -1.05
CA ASN A 81 8.27 -0.88 -1.04
C ASN A 81 8.61 -2.32 -0.64
N ARG A 82 7.65 -3.09 -0.10
CA ARG A 82 7.82 -4.51 0.24
C ARG A 82 7.38 -5.45 -0.86
N ASP A 83 6.42 -5.02 -1.68
CA ASP A 83 5.70 -5.86 -2.63
C ASP A 83 5.73 -5.33 -4.07
N PHE A 84 6.71 -4.50 -4.42
CA PHE A 84 6.94 -3.96 -5.77
C PHE A 84 7.19 -4.99 -6.89
N LEU A 85 7.35 -6.27 -6.55
CA LEU A 85 7.47 -7.37 -7.50
C LEU A 85 6.13 -8.07 -7.79
N LEU A 86 5.05 -7.71 -7.08
CA LEU A 86 3.72 -8.26 -7.30
C LEU A 86 3.28 -7.97 -8.73
N GLY A 87 2.99 -9.01 -9.49
CA GLY A 87 2.82 -8.93 -10.93
C GLY A 87 1.40 -9.19 -11.41
N GLU A 88 1.29 -9.24 -12.74
CA GLU A 88 0.06 -9.50 -13.47
C GLU A 88 -0.52 -10.90 -13.17
N GLN A 89 0.32 -11.89 -12.84
CA GLN A 89 -0.17 -13.24 -12.56
C GLN A 89 -0.96 -13.25 -11.25
N PHE A 90 -0.45 -12.62 -10.18
CA PHE A 90 -1.22 -12.44 -8.95
C PHE A 90 -2.52 -11.66 -9.22
N ALA A 91 -2.39 -10.54 -9.94
CA ALA A 91 -3.51 -9.66 -10.23
C ALA A 91 -4.64 -10.38 -10.99
N GLN A 92 -4.31 -11.15 -12.03
CA GLN A 92 -5.25 -11.94 -12.82
C GLN A 92 -5.94 -13.03 -11.99
N GLN A 93 -5.20 -13.73 -11.12
CA GLN A 93 -5.76 -14.82 -10.31
C GLN A 93 -6.87 -14.36 -9.37
N CYS A 94 -6.82 -13.11 -8.89
CA CYS A 94 -7.81 -12.53 -7.99
C CYS A 94 -8.65 -11.38 -8.59
N GLN A 95 -8.48 -11.09 -9.88
CA GLN A 95 -9.11 -9.97 -10.60
C GLN A 95 -8.84 -8.59 -9.95
N LEU A 96 -7.66 -8.44 -9.36
CA LEU A 96 -7.15 -7.18 -8.83
C LEU A 96 -6.63 -6.32 -9.99
N GLN A 97 -6.83 -5.01 -9.90
CA GLN A 97 -6.31 -4.07 -10.90
C GLN A 97 -5.06 -3.37 -10.39
N LEU A 98 -3.93 -3.58 -11.08
CA LEU A 98 -2.69 -2.86 -10.77
C LEU A 98 -2.79 -1.41 -11.25
N LEU A 99 -2.49 -0.49 -10.36
CA LEU A 99 -2.46 0.95 -10.64
C LEU A 99 -1.01 1.44 -10.76
N PRO A 100 -0.77 2.55 -11.48
CA PRO A 100 0.52 3.21 -11.48
C PRO A 100 0.88 3.77 -10.09
N GLU A 101 2.16 4.07 -9.88
CA GLU A 101 2.72 4.62 -8.63
C GLU A 101 1.96 5.85 -8.10
N TYR A 102 1.48 6.69 -9.02
CA TYR A 102 0.60 7.82 -8.76
C TYR A 102 -0.67 7.68 -9.58
N TYR A 103 -1.82 7.67 -8.91
CA TYR A 103 -3.12 7.52 -9.57
C TYR A 103 -4.11 8.57 -9.05
N ILE A 104 -4.81 9.25 -9.95
CA ILE A 104 -5.81 10.25 -9.57
C ILE A 104 -7.20 9.63 -9.68
N ILE A 105 -7.99 9.78 -8.63
CA ILE A 105 -9.41 9.43 -8.62
C ILE A 105 -10.27 10.67 -8.36
N ASP A 106 -11.52 10.63 -8.81
CA ASP A 106 -12.56 11.52 -8.30
C ASP A 106 -13.17 10.89 -7.05
N LEU A 107 -13.00 11.55 -5.91
CA LEU A 107 -13.55 11.11 -4.63
C LEU A 107 -14.68 12.05 -4.23
N TYR A 108 -15.89 11.75 -4.70
CA TYR A 108 -17.11 12.52 -4.47
C TYR A 108 -16.96 14.00 -4.91
N GLY A 109 -16.44 14.23 -6.11
CA GLY A 109 -16.21 15.56 -6.68
C GLY A 109 -14.86 16.20 -6.29
N LYS A 110 -14.05 15.51 -5.47
CA LYS A 110 -12.71 15.96 -5.09
C LYS A 110 -11.63 15.11 -5.73
N ARG A 111 -10.86 15.70 -6.65
CA ARG A 111 -9.69 15.05 -7.25
C ARG A 111 -8.66 14.70 -6.18
N THR A 112 -8.39 13.40 -6.03
CA THR A 112 -7.54 12.84 -4.98
C THR A 112 -6.43 12.02 -5.59
N LEU A 113 -5.19 12.32 -5.24
CA LEU A 113 -4.01 11.55 -5.62
C LEU A 113 -3.83 10.37 -4.65
N LEU A 114 -3.58 9.19 -5.20
CA LEU A 114 -3.24 7.98 -4.48
C LEU A 114 -1.80 7.60 -4.78
N CYS A 115 -1.07 7.19 -3.75
CA CYS A 115 0.25 6.57 -3.88
C CYS A 115 0.56 5.74 -2.63
N HIS A 116 1.64 4.96 -2.63
CA HIS A 116 2.09 4.29 -1.41
C HIS A 116 2.71 5.27 -0.40
N GLY A 117 3.51 6.24 -0.86
CA GLY A 117 4.03 7.35 -0.05
C GLY A 117 5.55 7.33 0.17
N ASP A 118 6.22 6.21 -0.12
CA ASP A 118 7.68 6.08 -0.02
C ASP A 118 8.45 7.02 -0.96
N THR A 119 7.85 7.41 -2.09
CA THR A 119 8.35 8.44 -3.01
C THR A 119 8.38 9.84 -2.41
N LEU A 120 7.60 10.09 -1.37
CA LEU A 120 7.48 11.40 -0.71
C LEU A 120 8.58 11.61 0.34
N CYS A 121 9.24 10.54 0.78
CA CYS A 121 10.33 10.56 1.76
C CYS A 121 11.68 10.84 1.09
N ILE A 122 11.82 12.01 0.47
CA ILE A 122 13.03 12.35 -0.31
C ILE A 122 14.28 12.60 0.55
N ASP A 123 14.09 12.89 1.84
CA ASP A 123 15.18 13.13 2.78
C ASP A 123 15.93 11.84 3.17
N ASP A 124 15.30 10.66 3.00
CA ASP A 124 15.99 9.37 3.09
C ASP A 124 16.71 9.04 1.77
N VAL A 125 17.79 9.77 1.49
CA VAL A 125 18.59 9.64 0.26
C VAL A 125 19.11 8.21 0.06
N ALA A 126 19.45 7.51 1.14
CA ALA A 126 19.92 6.12 1.08
C ALA A 126 18.81 5.18 0.60
N TYR A 127 17.60 5.35 1.14
CA TYR A 127 16.41 4.63 0.70
C TYR A 127 16.07 4.94 -0.76
N GLN A 128 16.04 6.22 -1.16
CA GLN A 128 15.71 6.62 -2.53
C GLN A 128 16.71 6.04 -3.56
N LYS A 129 18.00 5.99 -3.22
CA LYS A 129 19.02 5.32 -4.07
C LYS A 129 18.78 3.82 -4.17
N PHE A 130 18.42 3.16 -3.08
CA PHE A 130 18.09 1.74 -3.08
C PHE A 130 16.85 1.47 -3.94
N ARG A 131 15.78 2.24 -3.73
CA ARG A 131 14.53 2.21 -4.50
C ARG A 131 14.78 2.32 -6.00
N GLN A 132 15.51 3.36 -6.42
CA GLN A 132 15.86 3.57 -7.83
C GLN A 132 16.60 2.38 -8.44
N ARG A 133 17.41 1.66 -7.67
CA ARG A 133 18.10 0.44 -8.15
C ARG A 133 17.13 -0.72 -8.29
N VAL A 134 16.34 -1.04 -7.25
CA VAL A 134 15.45 -2.21 -7.26
C VAL A 134 14.26 -2.08 -8.21
N GLN A 135 13.91 -0.86 -8.61
CA GLN A 135 12.88 -0.60 -9.61
C GLN A 135 13.36 -0.77 -11.07
N GLN A 136 14.66 -0.95 -11.30
CA GLN A 136 15.17 -1.19 -12.65
C GLN A 136 14.63 -2.52 -13.20
N LYS A 137 13.91 -2.45 -14.32
CA LYS A 137 13.20 -3.63 -14.88
C LYS A 137 14.13 -4.79 -15.25
N TRP A 138 15.35 -4.50 -15.71
CA TRP A 138 16.34 -5.55 -16.00
C TRP A 138 16.78 -6.26 -14.72
N LEU A 139 16.93 -5.54 -13.60
CA LEU A 139 17.31 -6.10 -12.31
C LEU A 139 16.17 -6.93 -11.72
N GLN A 140 14.92 -6.46 -11.82
CA GLN A 140 13.75 -7.23 -11.41
C GLN A 140 13.65 -8.53 -12.20
N ARG A 141 13.83 -8.50 -13.53
CA ARG A 141 13.83 -9.71 -14.36
C ARG A 141 14.94 -10.67 -13.96
N LEU A 142 16.16 -10.19 -13.76
CA LEU A 142 17.28 -11.02 -13.33
C LEU A 142 17.01 -11.65 -11.95
N PHE A 143 16.45 -10.88 -11.02
CA PHE A 143 16.07 -11.37 -9.69
C PHE A 143 15.01 -12.47 -9.79
N LEU A 144 13.98 -12.29 -10.61
CA LEU A 144 12.90 -13.26 -10.81
C LEU A 144 13.37 -14.55 -11.52
N CYS A 145 14.48 -14.52 -12.26
CA CYS A 145 15.11 -15.72 -12.80
C CYS A 145 15.83 -16.58 -11.75
N LEU A 146 16.08 -16.06 -10.55
CA LEU A 146 16.72 -16.82 -9.48
C LEU A 146 15.75 -17.86 -8.89
N PRO A 147 16.24 -19.04 -8.46
CA PRO A 147 15.45 -19.97 -7.66
C PRO A 147 14.81 -19.29 -6.45
N LEU A 148 13.58 -19.68 -6.13
CA LEU A 148 12.78 -19.09 -5.04
C LEU A 148 13.55 -19.08 -3.70
N SER A 149 14.26 -20.16 -3.38
CA SER A 149 15.08 -20.28 -2.17
C SER A 149 16.20 -19.25 -2.08
N ILE A 150 16.77 -18.83 -3.20
CA ILE A 150 17.80 -17.77 -3.25
C ILE A 150 17.14 -16.41 -3.07
N ARG A 151 16.02 -16.15 -3.75
CA ARG A 151 15.25 -14.91 -3.57
C ARG A 151 14.83 -14.68 -2.13
N LEU A 152 14.31 -15.72 -1.46
CA LEU A 152 13.97 -15.68 -0.03
C LEU A 152 15.17 -15.28 0.84
N LYS A 153 16.33 -15.91 0.63
CA LYS A 153 17.56 -15.57 1.36
C LYS A 153 17.96 -14.10 1.16
N ILE A 154 17.86 -13.58 -0.07
CA ILE A 154 18.14 -12.18 -0.39
C ILE A 154 17.14 -11.26 0.32
N ALA A 155 15.84 -11.55 0.23
CA ALA A 155 14.78 -10.78 0.87
C ALA A 155 14.99 -10.69 2.40
N HIS A 156 15.27 -11.82 3.06
CA HIS A 156 15.57 -11.85 4.49
C HIS A 156 16.79 -10.99 4.85
N LYS A 157 17.87 -11.04 4.05
CA LYS A 157 19.06 -10.23 4.29
C LYS A 157 18.79 -8.72 4.13
N ILE A 158 18.03 -8.34 3.10
CA ILE A 158 17.61 -6.95 2.90
C ILE A 158 16.74 -6.49 4.07
N ARG A 159 15.80 -7.33 4.53
CA ARG A 159 14.93 -7.03 5.67
C ARG A 159 15.71 -6.81 6.96
N GLN A 160 16.62 -7.71 7.30
CA GLN A 160 17.47 -7.60 8.49
C GLN A 160 18.29 -6.31 8.47
N LYS A 161 18.91 -5.99 7.33
CA LYS A 161 19.67 -4.75 7.18
C LYS A 161 18.78 -3.52 7.31
N SER A 162 17.61 -3.52 6.68
CA SER A 162 16.66 -2.40 6.77
C SER A 162 16.18 -2.17 8.20
N GLN A 163 15.92 -3.24 8.96
CA GLN A 163 15.53 -3.13 10.37
C GLN A 163 16.66 -2.54 11.23
N GLN A 164 17.90 -2.96 11.01
CA GLN A 164 19.07 -2.38 11.66
C GLN A 164 19.23 -0.89 11.32
N ASP A 165 19.16 -0.53 10.04
CA ASP A 165 19.29 0.86 9.60
C ASP A 165 18.18 1.75 10.18
N LYS A 166 16.94 1.24 10.31
CA LYS A 166 15.82 1.98 10.93
C LYS A 166 16.05 2.29 12.42
N GLN A 167 16.78 1.45 13.15
CA GLN A 167 17.07 1.70 14.58
C GLN A 167 17.97 2.93 14.80
N TYR A 168 18.79 3.29 13.81
CA TYR A 168 19.73 4.40 13.89
C TYR A 168 19.28 5.67 13.17
N LYS A 169 18.17 5.63 12.42
CA LYS A 169 17.64 6.79 11.69
C LYS A 169 16.71 7.63 12.56
N ASN A 170 16.86 8.95 12.47
CA ASN A 170 15.91 9.88 13.09
C ASN A 170 14.53 9.71 12.45
N SER A 171 13.49 9.61 13.28
CA SER A 171 12.10 9.45 12.86
C SER A 171 11.62 10.57 11.93
N GLN A 172 12.24 11.75 11.96
CA GLN A 172 11.93 12.85 11.05
C GLN A 172 12.44 12.63 9.62
N ILE A 173 13.56 11.93 9.43
CA ILE A 173 14.14 11.65 8.09
C ILE A 173 13.30 10.61 7.33
N MET A 174 12.59 9.75 8.05
CA MET A 174 11.76 8.68 7.46
C MET A 174 10.33 9.11 7.15
N ASP A 175 9.90 10.30 7.60
CA ASP A 175 8.60 10.86 7.23
C ASP A 175 8.70 11.55 5.85
N VAL A 176 7.56 11.94 5.31
CA VAL A 176 7.51 12.68 4.05
C VAL A 176 8.17 14.05 4.19
N ASN A 177 8.74 14.54 3.11
CA ASN A 177 9.19 15.92 3.03
C ASN A 177 7.98 16.85 2.74
N PRO A 178 7.63 17.80 3.62
CA PRO A 178 6.43 18.63 3.44
C PRO A 178 6.43 19.50 2.18
N GLU A 179 7.60 20.05 1.81
CA GLU A 179 7.74 20.88 0.60
C GLU A 179 7.56 20.04 -0.67
N TYR A 180 8.07 18.81 -0.66
CA TYR A 180 7.90 17.89 -1.77
C TYR A 180 6.45 17.43 -1.93
N VAL A 181 5.73 17.20 -0.83
CA VAL A 181 4.29 16.92 -0.88
C VAL A 181 3.52 18.04 -1.56
N LEU A 182 3.79 19.30 -1.21
CA LEU A 182 3.17 20.47 -1.85
C LEU A 182 3.49 20.52 -3.35
N LYS A 183 4.75 20.27 -3.73
CA LYS A 183 5.16 20.20 -5.14
C LYS A 183 4.39 19.12 -5.91
N ILE A 184 4.21 17.94 -5.32
CA ILE A 184 3.47 16.83 -5.93
C ILE A 184 1.99 17.19 -6.10
N LEU A 185 1.35 17.77 -5.08
CA LEU A 185 -0.04 18.22 -5.16
C LEU A 185 -0.24 19.24 -6.29
N GLN A 186 0.66 20.22 -6.41
CA GLN A 186 0.65 21.21 -7.48
C GLN A 186 0.90 20.58 -8.87
N GLN A 187 1.88 19.69 -8.98
CA GLN A 187 2.23 19.01 -10.22
C GLN A 187 1.05 18.20 -10.79
N PHE A 188 0.35 17.45 -9.93
CA PHE A 188 -0.82 16.66 -10.33
C PHE A 188 -2.12 17.46 -10.36
N LYS A 189 -2.09 18.74 -9.96
CA LYS A 189 -3.25 19.65 -9.89
C LYS A 189 -4.39 19.05 -9.03
N VAL A 190 -4.03 18.61 -7.83
CA VAL A 190 -4.95 18.03 -6.85
C VAL A 190 -4.79 18.72 -5.49
N GLU A 191 -5.86 18.75 -4.72
CA GLU A 191 -5.87 19.34 -3.38
C GLU A 191 -5.78 18.28 -2.27
N GLN A 192 -5.85 17.00 -2.64
CA GLN A 192 -5.88 15.88 -1.71
C GLN A 192 -4.95 14.76 -2.13
N ILE A 193 -4.24 14.19 -1.17
CA ILE A 193 -3.44 12.99 -1.34
C ILE A 193 -3.76 11.97 -0.23
N ILE A 194 -3.88 10.69 -0.59
CA ILE A 194 -3.98 9.56 0.33
C ILE A 194 -2.75 8.69 0.11
N HIS A 195 -2.02 8.38 1.19
CA HIS A 195 -0.86 7.49 1.13
C HIS A 195 -0.68 6.68 2.42
N GLY A 196 0.16 5.65 2.40
CA GLY A 196 0.58 4.86 3.56
C GLY A 196 2.05 5.11 3.91
N HIS A 197 2.83 4.02 3.99
CA HIS A 197 4.28 3.91 4.17
C HIS A 197 4.85 4.39 5.51
N THR A 198 4.40 5.55 5.98
CA THR A 198 4.97 6.23 7.16
C THR A 198 4.43 5.71 8.49
N HIS A 199 3.33 4.94 8.45
CA HIS A 199 2.66 4.33 9.63
C HIS A 199 2.18 5.37 10.65
N ARG A 200 1.92 6.60 10.19
CA ARG A 200 1.51 7.75 11.02
C ARG A 200 0.07 8.15 10.71
N GLN A 201 -0.87 7.26 11.02
CA GLN A 201 -2.29 7.46 10.72
C GLN A 201 -2.78 8.86 11.11
N ASN A 202 -3.13 9.69 10.12
CA ASN A 202 -3.58 11.05 10.39
C ASN A 202 -4.25 11.69 9.16
N ILE A 203 -5.01 12.76 9.38
CA ILE A 203 -5.52 13.67 8.35
C ILE A 203 -4.89 15.04 8.59
N HIS A 204 -3.88 15.39 7.80
CA HIS A 204 -3.18 16.67 7.89
C HIS A 204 -3.83 17.71 6.98
N GLN A 205 -4.27 18.82 7.57
CA GLN A 205 -4.61 20.03 6.82
C GLN A 205 -3.34 20.85 6.60
N ILE A 206 -3.04 21.15 5.35
CA ILE A 206 -1.86 21.91 4.94
C ILE A 206 -2.36 23.23 4.30
N PRO A 207 -2.10 24.39 4.92
CA PRO A 207 -2.53 25.67 4.36
C PRO A 207 -1.98 25.90 2.93
N PRO A 208 -2.74 26.56 2.04
CA PRO A 208 -4.06 27.16 2.29
C PRO A 208 -5.26 26.23 2.11
N HIS A 209 -5.17 25.14 1.33
CA HIS A 209 -6.33 24.27 1.01
C HIS A 209 -5.96 22.80 0.72
N PHE A 210 -4.77 22.35 1.11
CA PHE A 210 -4.30 20.99 0.83
C PHE A 210 -4.63 20.03 1.97
N CYS A 211 -4.92 18.76 1.63
CA CYS A 211 -5.18 17.71 2.59
C CYS A 211 -4.30 16.48 2.30
N ARG A 212 -3.53 16.05 3.30
CA ARG A 212 -2.71 14.82 3.25
C ARG A 212 -3.27 13.81 4.24
N ILE A 213 -3.82 12.71 3.73
CA ILE A 213 -4.30 11.60 4.55
C ILE A 213 -3.26 10.50 4.53
N VAL A 214 -2.87 10.06 5.73
CA VAL A 214 -1.90 9.00 5.96
C VAL A 214 -2.65 7.81 6.55
N LEU A 215 -2.59 6.66 5.87
CA LEU A 215 -3.07 5.39 6.38
C LEU A 215 -2.11 4.86 7.46
N GLY A 216 -2.66 4.19 8.47
CA GLY A 216 -1.88 3.49 9.48
C GLY A 216 -1.46 2.10 9.01
N ASP A 217 -0.45 1.55 9.67
CA ASP A 217 -0.16 0.12 9.60
C ASP A 217 -1.20 -0.69 10.37
N TRP A 218 -1.25 -1.99 10.07
CA TRP A 218 -2.09 -2.91 10.78
C TRP A 218 -1.28 -3.59 11.89
N GLY A 219 -1.84 -3.56 13.10
CA GLY A 219 -1.23 -4.15 14.29
C GLY A 219 -2.31 -4.83 15.14
N GLU A 220 -2.50 -4.35 16.36
CA GLU A 220 -3.62 -4.79 17.20
C GLU A 220 -4.98 -4.48 16.57
N THR A 221 -5.05 -3.42 15.76
CA THR A 221 -6.25 -3.00 15.04
C THR A 221 -5.94 -2.71 13.58
N ALA A 222 -6.98 -2.75 12.74
CA ALA A 222 -6.88 -2.45 11.32
C ALA A 222 -7.02 -0.94 11.06
N SER A 223 -6.13 -0.36 10.26
CA SER A 223 -6.32 1.00 9.74
C SER A 223 -7.11 0.95 8.43
N ILE A 224 -8.35 1.44 8.47
CA ILE A 224 -9.25 1.47 7.32
C ILE A 224 -9.82 2.87 7.18
N LEU A 225 -9.48 3.54 6.08
CA LEU A 225 -10.07 4.83 5.72
C LEU A 225 -11.31 4.60 4.87
N MET A 226 -12.43 5.19 5.27
CA MET A 226 -13.67 5.20 4.51
C MET A 226 -13.93 6.60 3.96
N ALA A 227 -14.28 6.66 2.69
CA ALA A 227 -14.79 7.85 2.02
C ALA A 227 -16.24 7.62 1.60
N ASP A 228 -17.12 8.56 1.91
CA ASP A 228 -18.49 8.62 1.39
C ASP A 228 -18.89 10.07 1.10
N GLU A 229 -20.13 10.31 0.66
CA GLU A 229 -20.68 11.67 0.44
C GLU A 229 -20.58 12.59 1.68
N LYS A 230 -20.44 12.03 2.89
CA LYS A 230 -20.30 12.80 4.13
C LYS A 230 -18.85 13.19 4.42
N GLY A 231 -17.89 12.60 3.70
CA GLY A 231 -16.47 12.89 3.80
C GLY A 231 -15.62 11.67 4.15
N LEU A 232 -14.43 11.95 4.68
CA LEU A 232 -13.39 10.98 4.99
C LEU A 232 -13.32 10.72 6.49
N ARG A 233 -13.32 9.45 6.91
CA ARG A 233 -13.11 9.04 8.30
C ARG A 233 -12.45 7.68 8.40
N PHE A 234 -11.61 7.50 9.40
CA PHE A 234 -11.15 6.16 9.79
C PHE A 234 -12.29 5.42 10.49
N LEU A 235 -12.44 4.13 10.19
CA LEU A 235 -13.37 3.29 10.92
C LEU A 235 -12.82 3.06 12.34
N ALA A 236 -13.66 3.25 13.35
CA ALA A 236 -13.36 2.78 14.69
C ALA A 236 -13.55 1.26 14.70
N ASN A 237 -12.54 0.54 15.23
CA ASN A 237 -12.66 -0.88 15.54
C ASN A 237 -13.16 -1.02 16.98
#